data_AF-A0AA88TQP7-F1
#
_entry.id   AF-A0AA88TQP7-F1
#
_cell.length_a   1.000
_cell.length_b   1.000
_cell.length_c   1.000
_cell.angle_alpha   90.00
_cell.angle_beta   90.00
_cell.angle_gamma   90.00
#
_symmetry.space_group_name_H-M   'P 1'
#
loop_
_entity.id
_entity.type
_entity.pdbx_description
1 polymer ?
#
loop_
_entity_poly.entity_id
_entity_poly.type
_entity_poly.pdbx_seq_one_letter_code
_entity_poly.pdbx_strand_id
1 'polypeptide(L)'
;MGTSYRNVFRRIDLTTQRAEVEAAKLEGLKQEFSLSVEDVDRWVCDVKHWADTEKHITHGSQEEIQIEIDEIIYSIRRKKHDLYRQNDSSQTRQRKRRRLCELIKRLREKTVQYNAIPGCEQKIDIEAACSLCDDVILPWEVQGDVASLRLKRRLFDQVMLVRRLEEEKIIIVKEMTQHYQHLKNVLDKLDCLLGETEKMKFHNSHRELTEEGHRGLYCSLLHKCHILQQKLQAVTSTYAGLNSETSFMLEEDVEEESEDNSSPELSEEEFDTNI
;
A
#
# COMPACT_ATOMS: atom_id res chain seq x y z
N MET A 1 -12.55 -14.46 -9.80
CA MET A 1 -11.80 -13.28 -9.32
C MET A 1 -11.81 -12.22 -10.41
N GLY A 2 -12.77 -11.30 -10.39
CA GLY A 2 -12.90 -10.24 -11.40
C GLY A 2 -12.55 -8.90 -10.78
N THR A 3 -11.27 -8.58 -10.64
CA THR A 3 -10.82 -7.21 -10.43
C THR A 3 -11.22 -6.43 -11.69
N SER A 4 -12.34 -5.70 -11.62
CA SER A 4 -12.78 -4.88 -12.75
C SER A 4 -11.65 -3.90 -13.04
N TYR A 5 -11.09 -3.89 -14.25
CA TYR A 5 -10.09 -2.91 -14.72
C TYR A 5 -10.45 -1.46 -14.36
N ARG A 6 -11.74 -1.17 -14.20
CA ARG A 6 -12.28 0.10 -13.67
C ARG A 6 -11.79 0.45 -12.26
N ASN A 7 -11.58 -0.52 -11.38
CA ASN A 7 -11.06 -0.31 -10.03
C ASN A 7 -9.56 0.03 -10.06
N VAL A 8 -8.79 -0.63 -10.92
CA VAL A 8 -7.36 -0.33 -11.12
C VAL A 8 -7.20 1.06 -11.74
N PHE A 9 -8.00 1.37 -12.76
CA PHE A 9 -8.09 2.69 -13.36
C PHE A 9 -8.48 3.79 -12.36
N ARG A 10 -9.51 3.55 -11.53
CA ARG A 10 -9.90 4.51 -10.49
C ARG A 10 -8.78 4.72 -9.47
N ARG A 11 -8.05 3.66 -9.09
CA ARG A 11 -6.93 3.77 -8.16
C ARG A 11 -5.82 4.65 -8.73
N ILE A 12 -5.40 4.43 -9.99
CA ILE A 12 -4.33 5.24 -10.58
C ILE A 12 -4.74 6.72 -10.70
N ASP A 13 -5.99 7.01 -11.08
CA ASP A 13 -6.50 8.39 -11.17
C ASP A 13 -6.49 9.09 -9.80
N LEU A 14 -7.06 8.44 -8.76
CA LEU A 14 -7.08 8.99 -7.41
C LEU A 14 -5.68 9.17 -6.80
N THR A 15 -4.79 8.19 -7.02
CA THR A 15 -3.40 8.27 -6.56
C THR A 15 -2.65 9.38 -7.28
N THR A 16 -2.92 9.61 -8.57
CA THR A 16 -2.30 10.67 -9.37
C THR A 16 -2.72 12.05 -8.90
N GLN A 17 -4.02 12.29 -8.77
CA GLN A 17 -4.54 13.55 -8.23
C GLN A 17 -4.00 13.82 -6.82
N ARG A 18 -3.92 12.78 -5.97
CA ARG A 18 -3.35 12.93 -4.63
C ARG A 18 -1.85 13.23 -4.68
N ALA A 19 -1.10 12.58 -5.55
CA ALA A 19 0.34 12.83 -5.71
C ALA A 19 0.61 14.28 -6.13
N GLU A 20 -0.16 14.83 -7.07
CA GLU A 20 -0.06 16.23 -7.50
C GLU A 20 -0.34 17.21 -6.36
N VAL A 21 -1.41 16.99 -5.61
CA VAL A 21 -1.77 17.83 -4.46
C VAL A 21 -0.67 17.79 -3.39
N GLU A 22 -0.14 16.61 -3.08
CA GLU A 22 0.92 16.47 -2.06
C GLU A 22 2.28 16.98 -2.56
N ALA A 23 2.59 16.87 -3.85
CA ALA A 23 3.78 17.44 -4.47
C ALA A 23 3.72 18.98 -4.48
N ALA A 24 2.56 19.56 -4.81
CA ALA A 24 2.35 21.01 -4.75
C ALA A 24 2.49 21.55 -3.32
N LYS A 25 1.98 20.81 -2.31
CA LYS A 25 2.20 21.16 -0.90
C LYS A 25 3.67 21.10 -0.51
N LEU A 26 4.41 20.09 -0.97
CA LEU A 26 5.84 19.98 -0.73
C LEU A 26 6.60 21.16 -1.34
N GLU A 27 6.24 21.56 -2.56
CA GLU A 27 6.85 22.71 -3.23
C GLU A 27 6.52 24.03 -2.51
N GLY A 28 5.29 24.18 -2.02
CA GLY A 28 4.90 25.30 -1.16
C GLY A 28 5.75 25.38 0.12
N LEU A 29 6.02 24.24 0.77
CA LEU A 29 6.92 24.20 1.93
C LEU A 29 8.35 24.59 1.57
N LYS A 30 8.89 24.09 0.45
CA LYS A 30 10.25 24.47 0.02
C LYS A 30 10.35 25.98 -0.21
N GLN A 31 9.34 26.59 -0.82
CA GLN A 31 9.30 28.03 -1.07
C GLN A 31 9.15 28.84 0.22
N GLU A 32 8.25 28.43 1.12
CA GLU A 32 8.03 29.10 2.42
C GLU A 32 9.32 29.19 3.23
N PHE A 33 10.16 28.15 3.18
CA PHE A 33 11.38 28.05 3.96
C PHE A 33 12.67 28.28 3.16
N SER A 34 12.55 28.68 1.89
CA SER A 34 13.69 28.90 0.97
C SER A 34 14.67 27.72 0.93
N LEU A 35 14.14 26.49 0.93
CA LEU A 35 14.93 25.26 0.97
C LEU A 35 15.27 24.79 -0.45
N SER A 36 16.54 24.46 -0.68
CA SER A 36 16.95 23.83 -1.94
C SER A 36 16.60 22.35 -1.97
N VAL A 37 16.61 21.74 -3.16
CA VAL A 37 16.41 20.28 -3.29
C VAL A 37 17.49 19.51 -2.52
N GLU A 38 18.73 19.99 -2.56
CA GLU A 38 19.86 19.39 -1.85
C GLU A 38 19.71 19.46 -0.32
N ASP A 39 19.12 20.52 0.21
CA ASP A 39 18.86 20.65 1.64
C ASP A 39 17.81 19.64 2.11
N VAL A 40 16.76 19.44 1.32
CA VAL A 40 15.72 18.45 1.59
C VAL A 40 16.30 17.03 1.57
N ASP A 41 17.09 16.70 0.55
CA ASP A 41 17.69 15.38 0.45
C ASP A 41 18.70 15.11 1.56
N ARG A 42 19.50 16.12 1.94
CA ARG A 42 20.41 16.02 3.08
C ARG A 42 19.65 15.71 4.37
N TRP A 43 18.56 16.44 4.64
CA TRP A 43 17.75 16.20 5.84
C TRP A 43 17.13 14.81 5.85
N VAL A 44 16.68 14.31 4.70
CA VAL A 44 16.18 12.94 4.60
C VAL A 44 17.28 11.91 4.86
N CYS A 45 18.49 12.13 4.34
CA CYS A 45 19.65 11.28 4.61
C CYS A 45 20.05 11.29 6.10
N ASP A 46 20.08 12.46 6.72
CA ASP A 46 20.41 12.62 8.14
C ASP A 46 19.42 11.86 9.03
N VAL A 47 18.12 11.97 8.76
CA VAL A 47 17.07 11.25 9.52
C VAL A 47 17.20 9.74 9.33
N LYS A 48 17.47 9.26 8.12
CA LYS A 48 17.71 7.82 7.87
C LYS A 48 18.94 7.31 8.61
N HIS A 49 20.04 8.05 8.54
CA HIS A 49 21.27 7.69 9.24
C HIS A 49 21.08 7.67 10.76
N TRP A 50 20.34 8.64 11.30
CA TRP A 50 19.98 8.66 12.72
C TRP A 50 19.18 7.42 13.12
N ALA A 51 18.15 7.07 12.36
CA ALA A 51 17.36 5.86 12.60
C ALA A 51 18.20 4.56 12.54
N ASP A 52 19.20 4.49 11.66
CA ASP A 52 20.07 3.33 11.52
C ASP A 52 21.16 3.25 12.62
N THR A 53 21.53 4.39 13.22
CA THR A 53 22.60 4.49 14.22
C THR A 53 22.10 4.56 15.65
N GLU A 54 20.79 4.69 15.86
CA GLU A 54 20.13 4.67 17.17
C GLU A 54 20.22 3.27 17.81
N LYS A 55 21.39 2.98 18.40
CA LYS A 55 21.57 1.84 19.29
C LYS A 55 21.16 2.25 20.69
N HIS A 56 20.27 1.46 21.30
CA HIS A 56 19.79 1.57 22.68
C HIS A 56 20.88 2.06 23.63
N ILE A 57 20.87 3.36 23.90
CA ILE A 57 21.58 3.94 25.02
C ILE A 57 20.90 3.35 26.26
N THR A 58 21.68 2.97 27.27
CA THR A 58 21.10 2.59 28.56
C THR A 58 20.51 3.85 29.17
N HIS A 59 19.22 4.06 28.91
CA HIS A 59 18.49 5.26 29.27
C HIS A 59 18.35 5.36 30.79
N GLY A 60 18.41 6.59 31.31
CA GLY A 60 18.02 6.86 32.69
C GLY A 60 16.50 6.66 32.87
N SER A 61 16.04 6.47 34.12
CA SER A 61 14.61 6.26 34.42
C SER A 61 13.68 7.39 33.93
N GLN A 62 14.21 8.61 33.73
CA GLN A 62 13.47 9.73 33.14
C GLN A 62 13.33 9.60 31.62
N GLU A 63 14.39 9.24 30.91
CA GLU A 63 14.41 9.07 29.45
C GLU A 63 13.52 7.91 29.01
N GLU A 64 13.47 6.82 29.78
CA GLU A 64 12.54 5.71 29.54
C GLU A 64 11.07 6.17 29.54
N ILE A 65 10.69 7.03 30.50
CA ILE A 65 9.33 7.58 30.58
C ILE A 65 9.06 8.54 29.41
N GLN A 66 10.06 9.29 28.95
CA GLN A 66 9.95 10.18 27.79
C GLN A 66 9.67 9.37 26.51
N ILE A 67 10.44 8.30 26.28
CA ILE A 67 10.26 7.39 25.14
C ILE A 67 8.85 6.76 25.18
N GLU A 68 8.40 6.27 26.33
CA GLU A 68 7.06 5.70 26.46
C GLU A 68 5.95 6.72 26.16
N ILE A 69 6.12 7.98 26.59
CA ILE A 69 5.18 9.07 26.28
C ILE A 69 5.13 9.32 24.77
N ASP A 70 6.29 9.38 24.10
CA ASP A 70 6.38 9.60 22.65
C ASP A 70 5.74 8.46 21.86
N GLU A 71 6.00 7.21 22.23
CA GLU A 71 5.39 6.02 21.62
C GLU A 71 3.85 6.04 21.76
N ILE A 72 3.34 6.40 22.95
CA ILE A 72 1.90 6.49 23.18
C ILE A 72 1.29 7.60 22.33
N ILE A 73 1.91 8.79 22.27
CA ILE A 73 1.44 9.92 21.44
C ILE A 73 1.40 9.51 19.96
N TYR A 74 2.46 8.88 19.46
CA TYR A 74 2.52 8.37 18.09
C TYR A 74 1.41 7.35 17.81
N SER A 75 1.21 6.38 18.70
CA SER A 75 0.16 5.36 18.60
C SER A 75 -1.24 5.98 18.58
N ILE A 76 -1.47 7.02 19.39
CA ILE A 76 -2.74 7.75 19.41
C ILE A 76 -2.98 8.49 18.09
N ARG A 77 -1.99 9.25 17.58
CA ARG A 77 -2.10 9.98 16.30
C ARG A 77 -2.42 9.03 15.15
N ARG A 78 -1.71 7.90 15.05
CA ARG A 78 -1.97 6.86 14.05
C ARG A 78 -3.38 6.29 14.14
N LYS A 79 -3.81 5.89 15.35
CA LYS A 79 -5.16 5.32 15.55
C LYS A 79 -6.29 6.33 15.34
N LYS A 80 -6.05 7.62 15.58
CA LYS A 80 -6.99 8.71 15.28
C LYS A 80 -7.19 8.87 13.77
N HIS A 81 -6.10 8.84 13.00
CA HIS A 81 -6.17 8.82 11.54
C HIS A 81 -6.97 7.60 11.02
N ASP A 82 -6.72 6.42 11.59
CA ASP A 82 -7.42 5.17 11.22
C ASP A 82 -8.90 5.11 11.65
N LEU A 83 -9.38 6.05 12.46
CA LEU A 83 -10.72 6.04 13.06
C LEU A 83 -11.84 6.24 12.03
N TYR A 84 -11.56 6.94 10.93
CA TYR A 84 -12.53 7.35 9.91
C TYR A 84 -12.30 6.69 8.55
N ARG A 85 -11.72 5.49 8.54
CA ARG A 85 -11.60 4.70 7.30
C ARG A 85 -13.01 4.41 6.75
N GLN A 86 -13.24 4.75 5.48
CA GLN A 86 -14.58 4.84 4.87
C GLN A 86 -15.41 3.53 4.92
N ASN A 87 -14.75 2.36 5.03
CA ASN A 87 -15.41 1.05 5.02
C ASN A 87 -15.65 0.41 6.39
N ASP A 88 -15.42 1.12 7.50
CA ASP A 88 -15.66 0.53 8.82
C ASP A 88 -17.16 0.41 9.16
N SER A 89 -17.52 -0.63 9.91
CA SER A 89 -18.84 -0.69 10.56
C SER A 89 -18.89 0.22 11.80
N SER A 90 -20.10 0.54 12.28
CA SER A 90 -20.28 1.29 13.53
C SER A 90 -19.66 0.58 14.74
N GLN A 91 -19.76 -0.75 14.80
CA GLN A 91 -19.18 -1.57 15.86
C GLN A 91 -17.64 -1.52 15.82
N THR A 92 -17.05 -1.59 14.62
CA THR A 92 -15.58 -1.48 14.44
C THR A 92 -15.09 -0.09 14.86
N ARG A 93 -15.79 0.97 14.43
CA ARG A 93 -15.49 2.34 14.89
C ARG A 93 -15.57 2.47 16.41
N GLN A 94 -16.57 1.88 17.04
CA GLN A 94 -16.70 1.94 18.50
C GLN A 94 -15.56 1.22 19.22
N ARG A 95 -15.11 0.06 18.71
CA ARG A 95 -13.92 -0.63 19.25
C ARG A 95 -12.67 0.21 19.11
N LYS A 96 -12.49 0.88 17.96
CA LYS A 96 -11.37 1.82 17.73
C LYS A 96 -11.41 3.00 18.71
N ARG A 97 -12.57 3.60 18.93
CA ARG A 97 -12.76 4.67 19.93
C ARG A 97 -12.38 4.23 21.34
N ARG A 98 -12.80 3.03 21.78
CA ARG A 98 -12.45 2.50 23.10
C ARG A 98 -10.93 2.36 23.27
N ARG A 99 -10.26 1.74 22.30
CA ARG A 99 -8.78 1.61 22.28
C ARG A 99 -8.07 2.96 22.28
N LEU A 100 -8.64 3.96 21.60
CA LEU A 100 -8.11 5.32 21.60
C LEU A 100 -8.23 5.96 22.99
N CYS A 101 -9.39 5.83 23.63
CA CYS A 101 -9.59 6.32 25.00
C CYS A 101 -8.66 5.64 26.01
N GLU A 102 -8.41 4.34 25.87
CA GLU A 102 -7.45 3.60 26.71
C GLU A 102 -6.03 4.14 26.57
N LEU A 103 -5.58 4.42 25.34
CA LEU A 103 -4.27 5.04 25.12
C LEU A 103 -4.19 6.45 25.71
N ILE A 104 -5.24 7.27 25.55
CA ILE A 104 -5.29 8.62 26.15
C ILE A 104 -5.19 8.53 27.68
N LYS A 105 -5.85 7.55 28.32
CA LYS A 105 -5.71 7.32 29.77
C LYS A 105 -4.28 6.95 30.14
N ARG A 106 -3.67 6.02 29.40
CA ARG A 106 -2.27 5.62 29.62
C ARG A 106 -1.30 6.79 29.43
N LEU A 107 -1.55 7.67 28.46
CA LEU A 107 -0.78 8.90 28.26
C LEU A 107 -0.88 9.81 29.49
N ARG A 108 -2.08 10.02 30.04
CA ARG A 108 -2.27 10.79 31.27
C ARG A 108 -1.47 10.20 32.42
N GLU A 109 -1.56 8.90 32.64
CA GLU A 109 -0.84 8.20 33.71
C GLU A 109 0.68 8.38 33.58
N LYS A 110 1.23 8.21 32.38
CA LYS A 110 2.66 8.36 32.12
C LYS A 110 3.14 9.82 32.23
N THR A 111 2.33 10.76 31.79
CA THR A 111 2.59 12.20 31.97
C THR A 111 2.63 12.58 33.45
N VAL A 112 1.72 12.01 34.26
CA VAL A 112 1.73 12.19 35.73
C VAL A 112 3.00 11.59 36.35
N GLN A 113 3.39 10.39 35.92
CA GLN A 113 4.63 9.75 36.38
C GLN A 113 5.87 10.61 36.05
N TYR A 114 5.94 11.15 34.83
CA TYR A 114 7.00 12.08 34.42
C TYR A 114 7.06 13.33 35.29
N ASN A 115 5.91 13.99 35.50
CA ASN A 115 5.81 15.20 36.30
C ASN A 115 6.11 14.99 37.80
N ALA A 116 6.08 13.74 38.27
CA ALA A 116 6.39 13.36 39.64
C ALA A 116 7.89 13.07 39.87
N ILE A 117 8.71 13.04 38.81
CA ILE A 117 10.16 12.82 38.91
C ILE A 117 10.81 13.98 39.69
N PRO A 118 11.54 13.71 40.79
CA PRO A 118 12.24 14.74 41.54
C PRO A 118 13.27 15.47 40.68
N GLY A 119 13.23 16.81 40.67
CA GLY A 119 14.15 17.63 39.86
C GLY A 119 13.71 17.89 38.42
N CYS A 120 12.51 17.44 38.02
CA CYS A 120 11.93 17.80 36.73
C CYS A 120 11.54 19.30 36.71
N GLU A 121 12.35 20.14 36.05
CA GLU A 121 12.12 21.59 35.96
C GLU A 121 10.99 21.95 34.99
N GLN A 122 10.75 21.13 33.96
CA GLN A 122 9.79 21.40 32.89
C GLN A 122 8.65 20.38 32.91
N LYS A 123 7.56 20.72 33.60
CA LYS A 123 6.36 19.88 33.69
C LYS A 123 5.54 19.94 32.40
N ILE A 124 4.98 18.79 32.03
CA ILE A 124 4.06 18.67 30.89
C ILE A 124 2.66 19.06 31.36
N ASP A 125 1.98 19.91 30.59
CA ASP A 125 0.54 20.09 30.73
C ASP A 125 -0.19 18.83 30.25
N ILE A 126 -0.81 18.13 31.20
CA ILE A 126 -1.52 16.86 30.98
C ILE A 126 -2.70 17.05 30.01
N GLU A 127 -3.43 18.16 30.10
CA GLU A 127 -4.59 18.40 29.25
C GLU A 127 -4.15 18.76 27.83
N ALA A 128 -3.13 19.59 27.68
CA ALA A 128 -2.53 19.87 26.39
C ALA A 128 -2.00 18.58 25.73
N ALA A 129 -1.16 17.80 26.41
CA ALA A 129 -0.61 16.55 25.88
C ALA A 129 -1.71 15.56 25.45
N CYS A 130 -2.79 15.46 26.22
CA CYS A 130 -3.91 14.57 25.92
C CYS A 130 -4.93 15.13 24.92
N SER A 131 -4.91 16.45 24.65
CA SER A 131 -5.71 17.07 23.59
C SER A 131 -5.23 16.64 22.20
N LEU A 132 -3.97 16.19 22.10
CA LEU A 132 -3.32 15.75 20.86
C LEU A 132 -3.34 16.85 19.79
N CYS A 133 -3.32 18.12 20.20
CA CYS A 133 -3.04 19.20 19.26
C CYS A 133 -1.63 18.98 18.70
N ASP A 134 -1.48 19.12 17.38
CA ASP A 134 -0.18 18.97 16.72
C ASP A 134 0.83 20.04 17.19
N ASP A 135 0.33 21.07 17.89
CA ASP A 135 1.10 22.19 18.42
C ASP A 135 1.71 21.96 19.80
N VAL A 136 1.37 20.88 20.52
CA VAL A 136 1.91 20.63 21.88
C VAL A 136 3.39 20.26 21.79
N ILE A 137 4.25 21.07 22.40
CA ILE A 137 5.70 20.85 22.46
C ILE A 137 6.01 20.11 23.76
N LEU A 138 6.64 18.94 23.67
CA LEU A 138 7.12 18.24 24.86
C LEU A 138 8.45 18.87 25.34
N PRO A 139 8.72 18.89 26.66
CA PRO A 139 9.92 19.51 27.22
C PRO A 139 11.25 19.07 26.57
N TRP A 140 11.37 17.79 26.20
CA TRP A 140 12.57 17.25 25.56
C TRP A 140 12.63 17.51 24.05
N GLU A 141 11.52 17.89 23.41
CA GLU A 141 11.53 18.43 22.04
C GLU A 141 12.12 19.85 21.98
N VAL A 142 12.36 20.49 23.15
CA VAL A 142 12.92 21.85 23.27
C VAL A 142 14.46 21.89 23.21
N GLN A 143 15.13 20.74 23.22
CA GLN A 143 16.59 20.68 23.14
C GLN A 143 17.06 20.92 21.69
N GLY A 144 17.01 22.18 21.25
CA GLY A 144 17.33 22.65 19.90
C GLY A 144 16.38 23.76 19.44
N ASP A 145 16.55 24.28 18.22
CA ASP A 145 15.54 25.16 17.63
C ASP A 145 14.29 24.32 17.28
N VAL A 146 13.30 24.34 18.18
CA VAL A 146 12.04 23.59 18.07
C VAL A 146 11.29 23.89 16.78
N ALA A 147 11.37 25.14 16.32
CA ALA A 147 10.75 25.55 15.06
C ALA A 147 11.42 24.80 13.89
N SER A 148 12.75 24.66 13.92
CA SER A 148 13.50 23.90 12.91
C SER A 148 13.22 22.40 12.95
N LEU A 149 13.05 21.78 14.12
CA LEU A 149 12.75 20.34 14.22
C LEU A 149 11.34 20.00 13.75
N ARG A 150 10.34 20.80 14.11
CA ARG A 150 8.97 20.63 13.62
C ARG A 150 8.86 20.82 12.12
N LEU A 151 9.57 21.83 11.62
CA LEU A 151 9.68 22.05 10.18
C LEU A 151 10.33 20.85 9.48
N LYS A 152 11.48 20.38 9.98
CA LYS A 152 12.18 19.20 9.45
C LYS A 152 11.28 17.97 9.45
N ARG A 153 10.56 17.72 10.54
CA ARG A 153 9.60 16.61 10.66
C ARG A 153 8.46 16.72 9.65
N ARG A 154 7.79 17.89 9.58
CA ARG A 154 6.70 18.15 8.63
C ARG A 154 7.17 17.99 7.18
N LEU A 155 8.35 18.52 6.87
CA LEU A 155 8.94 18.41 5.54
C LEU A 155 9.30 16.96 5.21
N PHE A 156 9.94 16.25 6.13
CA PHE A 156 10.28 14.84 5.98
C PHE A 156 9.03 13.98 5.74
N ASP A 157 8.00 14.13 6.56
CA ASP A 157 6.73 13.41 6.41
C ASP A 157 6.08 13.68 5.05
N GLN A 158 6.11 14.94 4.59
CA GLN A 158 5.61 15.33 3.28
C GLN A 158 6.42 14.71 2.14
N VAL A 159 7.75 14.72 2.21
CA VAL A 159 8.64 14.09 1.22
C VAL A 159 8.39 12.59 1.17
N MET A 160 8.28 11.93 2.32
CA MET A 160 8.02 10.50 2.40
C MET A 160 6.64 10.14 1.86
N LEU A 161 5.62 10.98 2.09
CA LEU A 161 4.30 10.80 1.52
C LEU A 161 4.31 10.90 -0.01
N VAL A 162 4.99 11.90 -0.58
CA VAL A 162 5.13 12.07 -2.02
C VAL A 162 5.83 10.85 -2.65
N ARG A 163 6.99 10.46 -2.10
CA ARG A 163 7.72 9.26 -2.55
C ARG A 163 6.86 8.00 -2.46
N ARG A 164 6.08 7.85 -1.40
CA ARG A 164 5.18 6.70 -1.24
C ARG A 164 4.06 6.67 -2.29
N LEU A 165 3.55 7.84 -2.70
CA LEU A 165 2.55 7.93 -3.75
C LEU A 165 3.14 7.66 -5.14
N GLU A 166 4.39 8.06 -5.37
CA GLU A 166 5.15 7.70 -6.58
C GLU A 166 5.39 6.18 -6.67
N GLU A 167 5.77 5.54 -5.57
CA GLU A 167 5.85 4.07 -5.49
C GLU A 167 4.50 3.39 -5.79
N GLU A 168 3.41 3.88 -5.19
CA GLU A 168 2.07 3.33 -5.44
C GLU A 168 1.66 3.48 -6.91
N LYS A 169 2.01 4.60 -7.58
CA LYS A 169 1.80 4.75 -9.03
C LYS A 169 2.50 3.63 -9.81
N ILE A 170 3.77 3.36 -9.51
CA ILE A 170 4.55 2.30 -10.18
C ILE A 170 3.89 0.93 -9.96
N ILE A 171 3.49 0.63 -8.71
CA ILE A 171 2.81 -0.63 -8.38
C ILE A 171 1.51 -0.78 -9.17
N ILE A 172 0.68 0.26 -9.25
CA ILE A 172 -0.57 0.19 -9.99
C ILE A 172 -0.32 0.01 -11.49
N VAL A 173 0.71 0.65 -12.07
CA VAL A 173 1.09 0.43 -13.49
C VAL A 173 1.52 -1.02 -13.71
N LYS A 174 2.25 -1.63 -12.78
CA LYS A 174 2.56 -3.07 -12.84
C LYS A 174 1.30 -3.93 -12.80
N GLU A 175 0.35 -3.64 -11.89
CA GLU A 175 -0.94 -4.33 -11.85
C GLU A 175 -1.73 -4.18 -13.17
N MET A 176 -1.71 -3.00 -13.80
CA MET A 176 -2.35 -2.75 -15.10
C MET A 176 -1.70 -3.58 -16.21
N THR A 177 -0.37 -3.64 -16.22
CA THR A 177 0.42 -4.43 -17.19
C THR A 177 0.11 -5.91 -17.06
N GLN A 178 0.13 -6.45 -15.84
CA GLN A 178 -0.23 -7.83 -15.55
C GLN A 178 -1.66 -8.16 -15.97
N HIS A 179 -2.62 -7.26 -15.70
CA HIS A 179 -4.00 -7.45 -16.13
C HIS A 179 -4.13 -7.49 -17.66
N TYR A 180 -3.40 -6.64 -18.39
CA TYR A 180 -3.36 -6.65 -19.85
C TYR A 180 -2.73 -7.94 -20.39
N GLN A 181 -1.53 -8.30 -19.91
CA GLN A 181 -0.82 -9.52 -20.31
C GLN A 181 -1.66 -10.77 -20.05
N HIS A 182 -2.32 -10.87 -18.89
CA HIS A 182 -3.21 -11.98 -18.58
C HIS A 182 -4.34 -12.11 -19.60
N LEU A 183 -5.00 -11.01 -19.97
CA LEU A 183 -6.07 -11.04 -20.97
C LEU A 183 -5.55 -11.46 -22.35
N LYS A 184 -4.36 -10.97 -22.74
CA LYS A 184 -3.71 -11.35 -24.00
C LYS A 184 -3.37 -12.84 -24.02
N ASN A 185 -2.75 -13.36 -22.96
CA ASN A 185 -2.37 -14.78 -22.86
C ASN A 185 -3.60 -15.70 -22.90
N VAL A 186 -4.72 -15.31 -22.27
CA VAL A 186 -5.96 -16.09 -22.35
C VAL A 186 -6.54 -16.06 -23.77
N LEU A 187 -6.42 -14.93 -24.47
CA LEU A 187 -6.86 -14.82 -25.86
C LEU A 187 -6.00 -15.71 -26.78
N ASP A 188 -4.67 -15.64 -26.65
CA ASP A 188 -3.74 -16.45 -27.45
C ASP A 188 -4.00 -17.95 -27.25
N LYS A 189 -4.26 -18.38 -26.00
CA LYS A 189 -4.65 -19.78 -25.69
C LYS A 189 -5.97 -20.17 -26.36
N LEU A 190 -6.96 -19.28 -26.39
CA LEU A 190 -8.23 -19.57 -27.07
C LEU A 190 -8.06 -19.64 -28.58
N ASP A 191 -7.24 -18.78 -29.18
CA ASP A 191 -6.95 -18.82 -30.61
C ASP A 191 -6.22 -20.11 -31.00
N CYS A 192 -5.30 -20.62 -30.16
CA CYS A 192 -4.69 -21.94 -30.31
C CYS A 192 -5.74 -23.06 -30.27
N LEU A 193 -6.62 -23.08 -29.26
CA LEU A 193 -7.71 -24.06 -29.15
C LEU A 193 -8.68 -23.99 -30.33
N LEU A 194 -8.93 -22.79 -30.86
CA LEU A 194 -9.76 -22.58 -32.04
C LEU A 194 -9.14 -23.26 -33.26
N GLY A 195 -7.84 -23.06 -33.48
CA GLY A 195 -7.09 -23.70 -34.56
C GLY A 195 -7.00 -25.22 -34.42
N GLU A 196 -6.87 -25.75 -33.21
CA GLU A 196 -6.91 -27.19 -32.94
C GLU A 196 -8.30 -27.78 -33.25
N THR A 197 -9.36 -27.09 -32.82
CA THR A 197 -10.75 -27.50 -33.08
C THR A 197 -11.07 -27.50 -34.58
N GLU A 198 -10.50 -26.56 -35.35
CA GLU A 198 -10.60 -26.55 -36.82
C GLU A 198 -9.84 -27.71 -37.46
N LYS A 199 -8.63 -28.02 -37.00
CA LYS A 199 -7.81 -29.14 -37.51
C LYS A 199 -8.45 -30.50 -37.23
N MET A 200 -9.12 -30.66 -36.09
CA MET A 200 -9.88 -31.88 -35.75
C MET A 200 -11.04 -32.16 -36.72
N LYS A 201 -11.57 -31.16 -37.45
CA LYS A 201 -12.57 -31.39 -38.51
C LYS A 201 -12.01 -32.21 -39.68
N PHE A 202 -10.70 -32.15 -39.92
CA PHE A 202 -10.04 -32.80 -41.06
C PHE A 202 -9.43 -34.16 -40.70
N HIS A 203 -9.09 -34.38 -39.43
CA HIS A 203 -8.56 -35.66 -38.94
C HIS A 203 -9.67 -36.46 -38.24
N ASN A 204 -10.25 -37.40 -38.99
CA ASN A 204 -11.31 -38.33 -38.56
C ASN A 204 -10.83 -39.39 -37.53
N SER A 205 -9.92 -39.07 -36.60
CA SER A 205 -9.48 -40.03 -35.58
C SER A 205 -10.00 -39.64 -34.19
N HIS A 206 -10.79 -40.57 -33.65
CA HIS A 206 -11.39 -40.64 -32.31
C HIS A 206 -12.76 -39.99 -32.12
N ARG A 207 -13.78 -40.87 -32.19
CA ARG A 207 -15.19 -40.65 -31.87
C ARG A 207 -15.40 -40.34 -30.37
N GLU A 208 -15.21 -39.10 -29.95
CA GLU A 208 -15.67 -38.67 -28.62
C GLU A 208 -16.77 -37.60 -28.67
N LEU A 209 -16.76 -36.71 -29.66
CA LEU A 209 -17.84 -35.74 -29.89
C LEU A 209 -18.57 -35.99 -31.22
N THR A 210 -19.86 -35.67 -31.25
CA THR A 210 -20.65 -35.59 -32.49
C THR A 210 -20.21 -34.38 -33.31
N GLU A 211 -20.47 -34.37 -34.62
CA GLU A 211 -20.22 -33.18 -35.45
C GLU A 211 -20.89 -31.93 -34.90
N GLU A 212 -22.08 -32.09 -34.33
CA GLU A 212 -22.83 -31.01 -33.70
C GLU A 212 -22.16 -30.54 -32.39
N GLY A 213 -21.59 -31.47 -31.63
CA GLY A 213 -20.75 -31.16 -30.47
C GLY A 213 -19.51 -30.36 -30.85
N HIS A 214 -18.83 -30.72 -31.95
CA HIS A 214 -17.68 -29.96 -32.47
C HIS A 214 -18.10 -28.56 -32.96
N ARG A 215 -19.23 -28.44 -33.66
CA ARG A 215 -19.79 -27.14 -34.07
C ARG A 215 -20.14 -26.27 -32.85
N GLY A 216 -20.79 -26.84 -31.83
CA GLY A 216 -21.14 -26.14 -30.59
C GLY A 216 -19.93 -25.67 -29.79
N LEU A 217 -18.89 -26.50 -29.66
CA LEU A 217 -17.62 -26.13 -29.03
C LEU A 217 -16.94 -24.99 -29.78
N TYR A 218 -16.83 -25.09 -31.10
CA TYR A 218 -16.25 -24.05 -31.94
C TYR A 218 -16.98 -22.71 -31.81
N CYS A 219 -18.32 -22.72 -31.87
CA CYS A 219 -19.14 -21.53 -31.63
C CYS A 219 -18.93 -20.93 -30.23
N SER A 220 -18.79 -21.77 -29.21
CA SER A 220 -18.55 -21.34 -27.82
C SER A 220 -17.18 -20.69 -27.65
N LEU A 221 -16.14 -21.26 -28.28
CA LEU A 221 -14.78 -20.70 -28.28
C LEU A 221 -14.75 -19.37 -29.03
N LEU A 222 -15.37 -19.28 -30.22
CA LEU A 222 -15.51 -18.04 -30.97
C LEU A 222 -16.21 -16.94 -30.15
N HIS A 223 -17.31 -17.28 -29.50
CA HIS A 223 -18.05 -16.34 -28.66
C HIS A 223 -17.18 -15.83 -27.50
N LYS A 224 -16.42 -16.72 -26.86
CA LYS A 224 -15.52 -16.37 -25.76
C LYS A 224 -14.34 -15.51 -26.25
N CYS A 225 -13.75 -15.81 -27.40
CA CYS A 225 -12.74 -14.96 -28.05
C CYS A 225 -13.29 -13.56 -28.29
N HIS A 226 -14.49 -13.45 -28.87
CA HIS A 226 -15.10 -12.16 -29.17
C HIS A 226 -15.31 -11.31 -27.90
N ILE A 227 -15.82 -11.91 -26.81
CA ILE A 227 -15.99 -11.22 -25.53
C ILE A 227 -14.65 -10.73 -24.97
N LEU A 228 -13.61 -11.57 -25.02
CA LEU A 228 -12.30 -11.20 -24.50
C LEU A 228 -11.61 -10.14 -25.35
N GLN A 229 -11.75 -10.19 -26.68
CA GLN A 229 -11.28 -9.13 -27.58
C GLN A 229 -11.95 -7.80 -27.26
N GLN A 230 -13.27 -7.76 -27.08
CA GLN A 230 -13.98 -6.55 -26.65
C GLN A 230 -13.46 -6.04 -25.29
N LYS A 231 -13.25 -6.95 -24.33
CA LYS A 231 -12.70 -6.60 -23.01
C LYS A 231 -11.27 -6.05 -23.11
N LEU A 232 -10.42 -6.67 -23.93
CA LEU A 232 -9.04 -6.22 -24.17
C LEU A 232 -9.01 -4.84 -24.84
N GLN A 233 -9.88 -4.61 -25.82
CA GLN A 233 -10.01 -3.31 -26.47
C GLN A 233 -10.47 -2.22 -25.48
N ALA A 234 -11.45 -2.54 -24.63
CA ALA A 234 -11.92 -1.62 -23.59
C ALA A 234 -10.81 -1.28 -22.58
N VAL A 235 -10.04 -2.29 -22.14
CA VAL A 235 -8.90 -2.12 -21.23
C VAL A 235 -7.81 -1.26 -21.87
N THR A 236 -7.44 -1.58 -23.11
CA THR A 236 -6.41 -0.84 -23.86
C THR A 236 -6.81 0.62 -24.05
N SER A 237 -8.07 0.89 -24.42
CA SER A 237 -8.57 2.26 -24.59
C SER A 237 -8.59 3.03 -23.27
N THR A 238 -8.99 2.35 -22.17
CA THR A 238 -9.04 2.95 -20.83
C THR A 238 -7.64 3.29 -20.31
N TYR A 239 -6.67 2.40 -20.54
CA TYR A 239 -5.29 2.60 -20.09
C TYR A 239 -4.53 3.60 -20.97
N ALA A 240 -4.78 3.61 -22.28
CA ALA A 240 -4.20 4.58 -23.21
C ALA A 240 -4.58 6.03 -22.89
N GLY A 241 -5.75 6.26 -22.27
CA GLY A 241 -6.13 7.59 -21.77
C GLY A 241 -5.21 8.15 -20.68
N LEU A 242 -4.40 7.33 -20.02
CA LEU A 242 -3.41 7.73 -19.01
C LEU A 242 -2.02 7.99 -19.62
N ASN A 243 -1.74 7.47 -20.81
CA ASN A 243 -0.43 7.50 -21.47
C ASN A 243 0.04 8.90 -21.92
N SER A 244 -0.71 9.97 -21.69
CA SER A 244 -0.15 11.33 -21.89
C SER A 244 0.86 11.73 -20.80
N GLU A 245 0.88 11.06 -19.65
CA GLU A 245 1.76 11.45 -18.53
C GLU A 245 2.57 10.30 -17.91
N THR A 246 2.16 9.03 -18.08
CA THR A 246 2.89 7.87 -17.57
C THR A 246 3.51 7.06 -18.71
N SER A 247 4.82 7.23 -18.89
CA SER A 247 5.63 6.43 -19.83
C SER A 247 5.54 4.95 -19.48
N PHE A 248 4.81 4.20 -20.30
CA PHE A 248 4.72 2.75 -20.23
C PHE A 248 6.01 2.15 -20.80
N MET A 249 6.98 1.85 -19.94
CA MET A 249 8.13 1.02 -20.32
C MET A 249 7.65 -0.43 -20.36
N LEU A 250 7.28 -0.89 -21.57
CA LEU A 250 7.29 -2.31 -21.89
C LEU A 250 8.75 -2.74 -22.01
N GLU A 251 9.39 -3.01 -20.87
CA GLU A 251 10.50 -3.96 -20.90
C GLU A 251 9.88 -5.36 -20.87
N GLU A 252 10.08 -6.09 -21.97
CA GLU A 252 9.85 -7.52 -22.05
C GLU A 252 10.83 -8.22 -21.10
N ASP A 253 10.46 -8.34 -19.82
CA ASP A 253 11.07 -9.33 -18.93
C ASP A 253 10.56 -10.71 -19.37
N VAL A 254 11.29 -11.32 -20.31
CA VAL A 254 11.20 -12.74 -20.61
C VAL A 254 11.89 -13.49 -19.47
N GLU A 255 11.12 -13.82 -18.43
CA GLU A 255 11.48 -14.91 -17.52
C GLU A 255 10.76 -16.18 -17.99
N GLU A 256 11.51 -17.04 -18.69
CA GLU A 256 11.12 -18.41 -18.98
C GLU A 256 11.08 -19.20 -17.66
N GLU A 257 9.91 -19.33 -17.04
CA GLU A 257 9.71 -20.36 -16.02
C GLU A 257 9.48 -21.71 -16.70
N SER A 258 10.52 -22.53 -16.68
CA SER A 258 10.49 -23.95 -17.03
C SER A 258 9.47 -24.69 -16.17
N GLU A 259 8.49 -25.31 -16.83
CA GLU A 259 7.64 -26.34 -16.25
C GLU A 259 8.51 -27.51 -15.77
N ASP A 260 8.56 -27.76 -14.46
CA ASP A 260 8.91 -29.08 -13.96
C ASP A 260 7.75 -29.60 -13.11
N ASN A 261 7.00 -30.47 -13.77
CA ASN A 261 5.81 -31.13 -13.31
C ASN A 261 6.22 -32.43 -12.62
N SER A 262 6.14 -32.49 -11.29
CA SER A 262 5.96 -33.78 -10.62
C SER A 262 5.23 -33.58 -9.28
N SER A 263 3.92 -33.78 -9.33
CA SER A 263 3.23 -34.38 -8.17
C SER A 263 3.70 -35.83 -8.01
N PRO A 264 3.62 -36.37 -6.80
CA PRO A 264 2.89 -37.63 -6.67
C PRO A 264 1.77 -37.57 -5.62
N GLU A 265 0.77 -38.38 -5.92
CA GLU A 265 -0.50 -38.61 -5.26
C GLU A 265 -0.46 -38.97 -3.76
N LEU A 266 -1.49 -38.48 -3.08
CA LEU A 266 -2.38 -39.15 -2.11
C LEU A 266 -1.91 -40.46 -1.44
N SER A 267 -1.96 -40.45 -0.11
CA SER A 267 -2.45 -41.62 0.64
C SER A 267 -3.29 -41.14 1.82
N GLU A 268 -4.61 -41.34 1.69
CA GLU A 268 -5.54 -41.39 2.81
C GLU A 268 -5.24 -42.65 3.63
N GLU A 269 -4.97 -42.52 4.92
CA GLU A 269 -5.27 -43.60 5.88
C GLU A 269 -5.82 -43.00 7.18
N GLU A 270 -7.10 -43.27 7.38
CA GLU A 270 -7.85 -43.13 8.61
C GLU A 270 -7.69 -44.44 9.39
N PHE A 271 -7.07 -44.42 10.59
CA PHE A 271 -7.26 -45.47 11.60
C PHE A 271 -7.04 -44.95 13.03
N ASP A 272 -8.16 -44.78 13.70
CA ASP A 272 -8.51 -45.00 15.12
C ASP A 272 -7.47 -45.27 16.24
N THR A 273 -7.81 -44.67 17.39
CA THR A 273 -7.78 -45.17 18.79
C THR A 273 -6.53 -45.12 19.68
N ASN A 274 -6.76 -44.53 20.88
CA ASN A 274 -6.13 -44.70 22.21
C ASN A 274 -4.62 -44.32 22.34
N ILE A 275 -4.19 -43.47 23.28
CA ILE A 275 -4.40 -43.44 24.75
C ILE A 275 -4.36 -41.98 25.25
#